data_AF-A0AAW9EGX2-F1
#
_entry.id   AF-A0AAW9EGX2-F1
#
_cell.length_a   1.000
_cell.length_b   1.000
_cell.length_c   1.000
_cell.angle_alpha   90.00
_cell.angle_beta   90.00
_cell.angle_gamma   90.00
#
_symmetry.space_group_name_H-M   'P 1'
#
loop_
_entity.id
_entity.type
_entity.pdbx_description
1 polymer ?
#
loop_
_entity_poly.entity_id
_entity_poly.type
_entity_poly.pdbx_seq_one_letter_code
_entity_poly.pdbx_strand_id
1 'polypeptide(L)'
;EQEQKAARRIFSLLPAPQSEYFLNLWLEYDAAQTPESQFANILDRAMPMLMNLHNEGQSWVENNIRLEQVIARNLFIEKQWP
;
A
#
# COMPACT_ATOMS: atom_id res chain seq x y z
N GLU A 1 1.43 13.63 7.15
CA GLU A 1 2.29 14.79 6.77
C GLU A 1 3.72 14.44 6.36
N GLN A 2 4.44 13.55 7.07
CA GLN A 2 5.83 13.22 6.73
C GLN A 2 5.96 12.59 5.34
N GLU A 3 5.05 11.66 4.99
CA GLU A 3 5.04 10.99 3.69
C GLU A 3 4.78 11.96 2.54
N GLN A 4 3.82 12.88 2.67
CA GLN A 4 3.57 13.93 1.68
C GLN A 4 4.79 14.84 1.46
N LYS A 5 5.49 15.23 2.54
CA LYS A 5 6.73 16.02 2.43
C LYS A 5 7.83 15.21 1.72
N ALA A 6 7.95 13.93 2.02
CA ALA A 6 8.91 13.05 1.37
C ALA A 6 8.60 12.85 -0.12
N ALA A 7 7.33 12.60 -0.47
CA ALA A 7 6.88 12.46 -1.86
C ALA A 7 7.21 13.71 -2.68
N ARG A 8 6.87 14.90 -2.16
CA ARG A 8 7.21 16.17 -2.83
C ARG A 8 8.72 16.32 -3.04
N ARG A 9 9.53 16.04 -2.02
CA ARG A 9 11.00 16.11 -2.10
C ARG A 9 11.59 15.11 -3.09
N ILE A 10 11.07 13.88 -3.14
CA ILE A 10 11.59 12.81 -3.99
C ILE A 10 11.18 13.04 -5.45
N PHE A 11 9.90 13.33 -5.72
CA PHE A 11 9.43 13.53 -7.08
C PHE A 11 9.97 14.81 -7.71
N SER A 12 10.29 15.84 -6.91
CA SER A 12 10.95 17.06 -7.42
C SER A 12 12.35 16.84 -7.99
N LEU A 13 12.93 15.64 -7.82
CA LEU A 13 14.21 15.27 -8.44
C LEU A 13 14.06 14.92 -9.94
N LEU A 14 12.83 14.70 -10.42
CA LEU A 14 12.53 14.38 -11.81
C LEU A 14 12.31 15.66 -12.64
N PRO A 15 12.48 15.61 -13.98
CA PRO A 15 12.07 16.68 -14.88
C PRO A 15 10.59 17.06 -14.70
N ALA A 16 10.25 18.35 -14.90
CA ALA A 16 8.95 18.91 -14.51
C ALA A 16 7.71 18.09 -14.93
N PRO A 17 7.58 17.59 -16.19
CA PRO A 17 6.41 16.80 -16.56
C PRO A 17 6.30 15.48 -15.78
N GLN A 18 7.43 14.85 -15.46
CA GLN A 18 7.47 13.59 -14.71
C GLN A 18 7.25 13.82 -13.21
N SER A 19 7.85 14.87 -12.65
CA SER A 19 7.66 15.24 -11.23
C SER A 19 6.17 15.42 -10.91
N GLU A 20 5.45 16.18 -11.73
CA GLU A 20 4.02 16.41 -11.53
C GLU A 20 3.20 15.13 -11.72
N TYR A 21 3.48 14.38 -12.79
CA TYR A 21 2.80 13.14 -13.09
C TYR A 21 2.89 12.11 -11.94
N PHE A 22 4.10 11.83 -11.45
CA PHE A 22 4.29 10.85 -10.38
C PHE A 22 3.77 11.34 -9.02
N LEU A 23 3.86 12.65 -8.73
CA LEU A 23 3.27 13.19 -7.51
C LEU A 23 1.75 13.04 -7.52
N ASN A 24 1.09 13.30 -8.66
CA ASN A 24 -0.35 13.14 -8.79
C ASN A 24 -0.78 11.67 -8.69
N LEU A 25 -0.06 10.74 -9.31
CA LEU A 25 -0.31 9.30 -9.14
C LEU A 25 -0.16 8.85 -7.68
N TRP A 26 0.87 9.34 -6.99
CA TRP A 26 1.07 9.03 -5.57
C TRP A 26 -0.06 9.58 -4.71
N LEU A 27 -0.53 10.81 -4.98
CA LEU A 27 -1.67 11.40 -4.28
C LEU A 27 -2.97 10.62 -4.54
N GLU A 28 -3.18 10.15 -5.77
CA GLU A 28 -4.33 9.30 -6.11
C GLU A 28 -4.29 7.98 -5.35
N TYR A 29 -3.13 7.32 -5.34
CA TYR A 29 -2.92 6.07 -4.60
C TYR A 29 -3.17 6.24 -3.10
N ASP A 30 -2.62 7.30 -2.49
CA ASP A 30 -2.77 7.61 -1.06
C ASP A 30 -4.23 7.93 -0.68
N ALA A 31 -4.97 8.60 -1.58
CA ALA A 31 -6.37 8.94 -1.37
C ALA A 31 -7.30 7.71 -1.41
N ALA A 32 -6.96 6.67 -2.19
CA ALA A 32 -7.75 5.44 -2.35
C ALA A 32 -9.24 5.68 -2.73
N GLN A 33 -9.49 6.68 -3.59
CA GLN A 33 -10.83 7.10 -4.00
C GLN A 33 -11.22 6.66 -5.41
N THR A 34 -10.25 6.38 -6.28
CA THR A 34 -10.47 5.88 -7.63
C THR A 34 -10.51 4.35 -7.64
N PRO A 35 -11.23 3.70 -8.57
CA PRO A 35 -11.18 2.24 -8.71
C PRO A 35 -9.76 1.69 -8.84
N GLU A 36 -8.89 2.40 -9.58
CA GLU A 36 -7.50 2.04 -9.79
C GLU A 36 -6.68 2.12 -8.50
N SER A 37 -6.82 3.20 -7.72
CA SER A 37 -6.11 3.35 -6.44
C SER A 37 -6.60 2.34 -5.39
N GLN A 38 -7.89 2.03 -5.36
CA GLN A 38 -8.46 0.99 -4.50
C GLN A 38 -7.91 -0.38 -4.87
N PHE A 39 -7.90 -0.72 -6.15
CA PHE A 39 -7.35 -1.97 -6.64
C PHE A 39 -5.85 -2.10 -6.32
N ALA A 40 -5.07 -1.06 -6.56
CA ALA A 40 -3.65 -1.04 -6.20
C ALA A 40 -3.42 -1.25 -4.69
N ASN A 41 -4.21 -0.58 -3.84
CA ASN A 41 -4.14 -0.76 -2.39
C ASN A 41 -4.54 -2.18 -1.95
N ILE A 42 -5.52 -2.81 -2.62
CA ILE A 42 -5.91 -4.21 -2.35
C ILE A 42 -4.73 -5.15 -2.64
N LEU A 43 -4.06 -4.98 -3.79
CA LEU A 43 -2.88 -5.77 -4.13
C LEU A 43 -1.77 -5.57 -3.09
N ASP A 44 -1.48 -4.33 -2.70
CA ASP A 44 -0.47 -4.01 -1.69
C ASP A 44 -0.76 -4.66 -0.32
N ARG A 45 -2.04 -4.84 0.03
CA ARG A 45 -2.47 -5.52 1.25
C ARG A 45 -2.40 -7.04 1.14
N ALA A 46 -2.80 -7.60 0.01
CA ALA A 46 -2.84 -9.04 -0.22
C ALA A 46 -1.44 -9.65 -0.38
N MET A 47 -0.52 -8.95 -1.04
CA MET A 47 0.81 -9.48 -1.40
C MET A 47 1.61 -9.96 -0.17
N PRO A 48 1.76 -9.19 0.93
CA PRO A 48 2.46 -9.68 2.12
C PRO A 48 1.82 -10.91 2.77
N MET A 49 0.49 -11.03 2.68
CA MET A 49 -0.24 -12.18 3.22
C MET A 49 0.05 -13.43 2.40
N LEU A 50 -0.02 -13.34 1.06
CA LEU A 50 0.34 -14.43 0.16
C LEU A 50 1.80 -14.85 0.34
N MET A 51 2.73 -13.91 0.46
CA MET A 51 4.15 -14.19 0.71
C MET A 51 4.36 -14.89 2.04
N ASN A 52 3.69 -14.47 3.11
CA ASN A 52 3.77 -15.15 4.39
C ASN A 52 3.22 -16.56 4.31
N LEU A 53 2.06 -16.78 3.68
CA LEU A 53 1.49 -18.12 3.51
C LEU A 53 2.43 -19.04 2.71
N HIS A 54 3.08 -18.52 1.67
CA HIS A 54 4.06 -19.27 0.89
C HIS A 54 5.29 -19.66 1.70
N ASN A 55 5.75 -18.77 2.59
CA ASN A 55 6.93 -18.97 3.43
C ASN A 55 6.58 -19.51 4.82
N GLU A 56 5.55 -20.35 4.95
CA GLU A 56 5.15 -21.00 6.21
C GLU A 56 4.94 -20.02 7.39
N GLY A 57 4.51 -18.79 7.08
CA GLY A 57 4.28 -17.73 8.06
C GLY A 57 5.56 -17.12 8.64
N GLN A 58 6.72 -17.28 8.01
CA GLN A 58 8.03 -16.88 8.54
C GLN A 58 8.03 -15.49 9.19
N SER A 59 7.65 -14.44 8.46
CA SER A 59 7.67 -13.08 8.98
C SER A 59 6.66 -12.87 10.11
N TRP A 60 5.50 -13.55 10.08
CA TRP A 60 4.56 -13.53 11.19
C TRP A 60 5.14 -14.18 12.45
N VAL A 61 5.79 -15.33 12.34
CA VAL A 61 6.40 -16.04 13.48
C VAL A 61 7.55 -15.23 14.07
N GLU A 62 8.48 -14.76 13.23
CA GLU A 62 9.64 -13.96 13.65
C GLU A 62 9.24 -12.67 14.39
N ASN A 63 8.11 -12.08 14.01
CA ASN A 63 7.61 -10.82 14.57
C ASN A 63 6.45 -11.01 15.57
N ASN A 64 6.15 -12.24 15.99
CA ASN A 64 5.05 -12.57 16.92
C ASN A 64 3.69 -11.97 16.50
N ILE A 65 3.39 -11.98 15.21
CA ILE A 65 2.13 -11.47 14.66
C ILE A 65 1.03 -12.50 14.88
N ARG A 66 -0.06 -12.09 15.51
CA ARG A 66 -1.22 -12.95 15.78
C ARG A 66 -2.23 -12.90 14.63
N LEU A 67 -3.03 -13.95 14.51
CA LEU A 67 -4.03 -14.10 13.43
C LEU A 67 -4.98 -12.90 13.36
N GLU A 68 -5.44 -12.40 14.50
CA GLU A 68 -6.33 -11.24 14.54
C GLU A 68 -5.70 -9.97 13.98
N GLN A 69 -4.37 -9.81 14.07
CA GLN A 69 -3.67 -8.68 13.47
C GLN A 69 -3.62 -8.81 11.94
N VAL A 70 -3.41 -10.03 11.44
CA VAL A 70 -3.46 -10.33 9.99
C VAL A 70 -4.85 -10.08 9.44
N ILE A 71 -5.89 -10.56 10.12
CA ILE A 71 -7.29 -10.34 9.73
C ILE A 71 -7.61 -8.85 9.76
N ALA A 72 -7.35 -8.15 10.88
CA ALA A 72 -7.65 -6.73 11.03
C ALA A 72 -6.97 -5.87 9.95
N ARG A 73 -5.74 -6.22 9.56
CA ARG A 73 -5.00 -5.55 8.49
C ARG A 73 -5.66 -5.73 7.12
N ASN A 74 -6.24 -6.90 6.87
CA ASN A 74 -6.83 -7.27 5.58
C ASN A 74 -8.33 -6.97 5.46
N LEU A 75 -9.02 -6.59 6.55
CA LEU A 75 -10.41 -6.10 6.50
C LEU A 75 -10.63 -4.94 5.51
N PHE A 76 -9.57 -4.21 5.18
CA PHE A 76 -9.61 -3.20 4.11
C PHE A 76 -10.05 -3.79 2.77
N ILE A 77 -9.57 -4.99 2.43
CA ILE A 77 -9.87 -5.66 1.16
C ILE A 77 -11.37 -5.94 1.07
N GLU A 78 -11.95 -6.53 2.13
CA GLU A 78 -13.39 -6.83 2.21
C GLU A 78 -14.27 -5.58 2.09
N LYS A 79 -13.81 -4.42 2.58
CA LYS A 79 -14.57 -3.16 2.50
C LYS A 79 -14.54 -2.49 1.14
N GLN A 80 -13.48 -2.72 0.37
CA GLN A 80 -13.20 -2.02 -0.88
C GLN A 80 -13.50 -2.87 -2.12
N TRP A 81 -13.53 -4.20 -1.96
CA TRP A 81 -13.81 -5.15 -3.01
C TRP A 81 -15.24 -5.69 -2.88
N PRO A 82 -16.06 -5.70 -3.97
CA PRO A 82 -17.41 -6.26 -3.95
C PRO A 82 -17.45 -7.78 -3.80
#